data_AF-A0A1Y4QRK0-F1
#
_entry.id   AF-A0A1Y4QRK0-F1
#
_cell.length_a   1.000
_cell.length_b   1.000
_cell.length_c   1.000
_cell.angle_alpha   90.00
_cell.angle_beta   90.00
_cell.angle_gamma   90.00
#
_symmetry.space_group_name_H-M   'P 1'
#
loop_
_entity.id
_entity.type
_entity.pdbx_description
1 polymer ?
#
loop_
_entity_poly.entity_id
_entity_poly.type
_entity_poly.pdbx_seq_one_letter_code
_entity_poly.pdbx_strand_id
1 'polypeptide(L)'
;NKPVVSEVQIIKTTVADTYAYLTHESKEAIRQKKHIYDSKDIVLLSNFDLARYQVLDVEMKEDILNKILDVVYVNELENIIELRQYFAVCDDIEMMFGVSDIRQLNKIIRENTGIIRLYLDGNYQNHQKKIDNGDR
;
A
#
# COMPACT_ATOMS: atom_id res chain seq x y z
N ASN A 1 -2.93 -9.22 -46.02
CA ASN A 1 -3.51 -8.88 -44.70
C ASN A 1 -3.55 -10.11 -43.82
N LYS A 2 -2.67 -10.21 -42.82
CA LYS A 2 -2.83 -11.20 -41.75
C LYS A 2 -4.09 -10.81 -40.95
N PRO A 3 -5.03 -11.73 -40.68
CA PRO A 3 -6.14 -11.43 -39.81
C PRO A 3 -5.59 -11.08 -38.42
N VAL A 4 -6.01 -9.94 -37.87
CA VAL A 4 -5.72 -9.56 -36.49
C VAL A 4 -6.59 -10.47 -35.63
N VAL A 5 -6.02 -11.58 -35.18
CA VAL A 5 -6.68 -12.47 -34.23
C VAL A 5 -6.69 -11.74 -32.90
N SER A 6 -7.86 -11.51 -32.33
CA SER A 6 -7.99 -11.02 -30.96
C SER A 6 -7.44 -12.08 -30.00
N GLU A 7 -6.21 -11.89 -29.55
CA GLU A 7 -5.56 -12.77 -28.60
C GLU A 7 -5.89 -12.30 -27.17
N VAL A 8 -6.48 -13.19 -26.38
CA VAL A 8 -6.66 -12.95 -24.94
C VAL A 8 -5.43 -13.46 -24.21
N GLN A 9 -4.79 -12.60 -23.43
CA GLN A 9 -3.61 -12.92 -22.66
C GLN A 9 -3.81 -12.65 -21.18
N ILE A 10 -3.30 -13.54 -20.33
CA ILE A 10 -3.18 -13.29 -18.89
C ILE A 10 -2.03 -12.31 -18.68
N ILE A 11 -2.25 -11.29 -17.84
CA ILE A 11 -1.20 -10.35 -17.42
C ILE A 11 -0.15 -11.13 -16.61
N LYS A 12 1.07 -11.24 -17.15
CA LYS A 12 2.20 -11.98 -16.53
C LYS A 12 3.10 -11.10 -15.67
N THR A 13 3.12 -9.79 -15.93
CA THR A 13 3.90 -8.80 -15.18
C THR A 13 2.97 -8.08 -14.20
N THR A 14 2.99 -6.76 -14.17
CA THR A 14 2.08 -5.95 -13.37
C THR A 14 0.99 -5.33 -14.25
N VAL A 15 -0.13 -4.96 -13.62
CA VAL A 15 -1.17 -4.16 -14.29
C VAL A 15 -0.61 -2.81 -14.72
N ALA A 16 0.32 -2.23 -13.95
CA ALA A 16 1.01 -0.98 -14.29
C ALA A 16 1.85 -1.09 -15.57
N ASP A 17 2.66 -2.15 -15.71
CA ASP A 17 3.45 -2.37 -16.92
C ASP A 17 2.56 -2.59 -18.14
N THR A 18 1.46 -3.34 -17.97
CA THR A 18 0.50 -3.61 -19.05
C THR A 18 -0.23 -2.33 -19.46
N TYR A 19 -0.62 -1.51 -18.48
CA TYR A 19 -1.26 -0.23 -18.73
C TYR A 19 -0.31 0.74 -19.47
N ALA A 20 0.94 0.85 -19.04
CA ALA A 20 1.97 1.63 -19.75
C ALA A 20 2.30 1.07 -21.14
N TYR A 21 2.03 -0.21 -21.39
CA TYR A 21 2.16 -0.80 -22.72
C TYR A 21 1.07 -0.29 -23.69
N LEU A 22 -0.08 0.20 -23.21
CA LEU A 22 -1.14 0.77 -24.08
C LEU A 22 -0.65 1.99 -24.87
N THR A 23 0.17 2.83 -24.25
CA THR A 23 0.82 4.01 -24.87
C THR A 23 2.24 3.71 -25.37
N HIS A 24 2.70 2.47 -25.22
CA HIS A 24 4.07 2.03 -25.49
C HIS A 24 5.16 2.73 -24.67
N GLU A 25 4.83 3.17 -23.46
CA GLU A 25 5.75 3.81 -22.51
C GLU A 25 6.34 2.82 -21.50
N SER A 26 5.92 1.55 -21.52
CA SER A 26 6.53 0.50 -20.71
C SER A 26 7.96 0.19 -21.13
N LYS A 27 8.76 -0.33 -20.19
CA LYS A 27 10.16 -0.71 -20.43
C LYS A 27 10.33 -1.64 -21.63
N GLU A 28 9.41 -2.60 -21.82
CA GLU A 28 9.43 -3.52 -22.95
C GLU A 28 9.18 -2.80 -24.29
N ALA A 29 8.17 -1.95 -24.35
CA ALA A 29 7.78 -1.25 -25.56
C ALA A 29 8.86 -0.26 -26.01
N ILE A 30 9.51 0.42 -25.05
CA ILE A 30 10.66 1.30 -25.29
C ILE A 30 11.84 0.49 -25.86
N ARG A 31 12.17 -0.66 -25.25
CA ARG A 31 13.25 -1.54 -25.77
C ARG A 31 12.95 -2.04 -27.19
N GLN A 32 11.69 -2.27 -27.51
CA GLN A 32 11.22 -2.66 -28.85
C GLN A 32 11.08 -1.48 -29.81
N LYS A 33 11.35 -0.24 -29.37
CA LYS A 33 11.23 1.00 -30.16
C LYS A 33 9.85 1.15 -30.82
N LYS A 34 8.79 0.82 -30.08
CA LYS A 34 7.41 0.95 -30.58
C LYS A 34 7.00 2.42 -30.61
N HIS A 35 6.03 2.75 -31.47
CA HIS A 35 5.46 4.09 -31.59
C HIS A 35 4.73 4.50 -30.29
N ILE A 36 5.07 5.65 -29.71
CA ILE A 36 4.42 6.17 -28.50
C ILE A 36 3.08 6.81 -28.86
N TYR A 37 2.01 6.45 -28.16
CA TYR A 37 0.68 7.06 -28.34
C TYR A 37 0.40 8.10 -27.24
N ASP A 38 -0.53 9.04 -27.50
CA ASP A 38 -0.95 10.01 -26.49
C ASP A 38 -1.81 9.31 -25.43
N SER A 39 -1.50 9.56 -24.15
CA SER A 39 -2.25 9.01 -23.01
C SER A 39 -3.67 9.56 -22.92
N LYS A 40 -3.95 10.71 -23.53
CA LYS A 40 -5.31 11.30 -23.59
C LYS A 40 -6.31 10.45 -24.39
N ASP A 41 -5.81 9.58 -25.27
CA ASP A 41 -6.65 8.71 -26.08
C ASP A 41 -7.10 7.45 -25.32
N ILE A 42 -6.61 7.22 -24.10
CA ILE A 42 -7.03 6.09 -23.27
C ILE A 42 -8.47 6.28 -22.81
N VAL A 43 -9.33 5.31 -23.13
CA VAL A 43 -10.71 5.26 -22.66
C VAL A 43 -10.80 4.47 -21.35
N LEU A 44 -11.08 5.17 -20.25
CA LEU A 44 -11.29 4.56 -18.93
C LEU A 44 -12.75 4.11 -18.78
N LEU A 45 -12.98 2.80 -18.69
CA LEU A 45 -14.30 2.21 -18.52
C LEU A 45 -14.60 1.91 -17.06
N SER A 46 -15.87 2.01 -16.64
CA SER A 46 -16.35 1.56 -15.33
C SER A 46 -15.57 2.11 -14.12
N ASN A 47 -15.15 3.38 -14.18
CA ASN A 47 -14.29 4.00 -13.16
C ASN A 47 -12.99 3.21 -12.90
N PHE A 48 -12.40 2.66 -13.96
CA PHE A 48 -11.08 2.03 -13.90
C PHE A 48 -10.06 3.04 -13.38
N ASP A 49 -9.28 2.60 -12.39
CA ASP A 49 -8.26 3.40 -11.72
C ASP A 49 -7.05 2.49 -11.47
N LEU A 50 -5.94 2.81 -12.12
CA LEU A 50 -4.73 1.99 -12.10
C LEU A 50 -4.19 1.82 -10.67
N ALA A 51 -4.32 2.84 -9.81
CA ALA A 51 -3.81 2.82 -8.45
C ALA A 51 -4.43 1.69 -7.61
N ARG A 52 -5.66 1.27 -7.94
CA ARG A 52 -6.35 0.17 -7.24
C ARG A 52 -5.76 -1.21 -7.54
N TYR A 53 -5.02 -1.33 -8.63
CA TYR A 53 -4.40 -2.57 -9.09
C TYR A 53 -2.90 -2.63 -8.84
N GLN A 54 -2.34 -1.61 -8.19
CA GLN A 54 -0.97 -1.65 -7.71
C GLN A 54 -0.91 -2.54 -6.47
N VAL A 55 -0.26 -3.70 -6.62
CA VAL A 55 -0.07 -4.67 -5.54
C VAL A 55 1.27 -4.37 -4.88
N LEU A 56 1.24 -4.15 -3.56
CA LEU A 56 2.46 -4.09 -2.75
C LEU A 56 3.09 -5.48 -2.74
N ASP A 57 4.38 -5.55 -3.06
CA ASP A 57 5.15 -6.79 -2.92
C ASP A 57 5.32 -7.17 -1.43
N VAL A 58 5.90 -8.35 -1.20
CA VAL A 58 6.05 -8.89 0.16
C VAL A 58 6.97 -8.01 1.01
N GLU A 59 8.09 -7.56 0.45
CA GLU A 59 9.08 -6.74 1.14
C GLU A 59 8.49 -5.37 1.53
N MET A 60 7.78 -4.71 0.60
CA MET A 60 7.07 -3.45 0.86
C MET A 60 6.02 -3.60 1.96
N LYS A 61 5.29 -4.72 1.99
CA LYS A 61 4.31 -4.98 3.06
C LYS A 61 4.98 -5.16 4.41
N GLU A 62 6.10 -5.88 4.46
CA GLU A 62 6.89 -6.05 5.69
C GLU A 62 7.45 -4.72 6.19
N ASP A 63 7.98 -3.88 5.29
CA ASP A 63 8.47 -2.55 5.63
C ASP A 63 7.37 -1.65 6.20
N ILE A 64 6.19 -1.65 5.58
CA ILE A 64 5.04 -0.90 6.08
C ILE A 64 4.58 -1.44 7.43
N LEU A 65 4.57 -2.76 7.62
CA LEU A 65 4.24 -3.37 8.91
C LEU A 65 5.20 -2.90 10.00
N ASN A 66 6.51 -2.94 9.75
CA ASN A 66 7.52 -2.48 10.70
C ASN A 66 7.30 -1.01 11.09
N LYS A 67 7.03 -0.14 10.11
CA LYS A 67 6.70 1.27 10.37
C LYS A 67 5.43 1.44 11.20
N ILE A 68 4.40 0.60 10.98
CA ILE A 68 3.18 0.61 11.81
C ILE A 68 3.52 0.20 13.25
N LEU A 69 4.35 -0.83 13.43
CA LEU A 69 4.78 -1.27 14.76
C LEU A 69 5.62 -0.20 15.47
N ASP A 70 6.48 0.51 14.75
CA ASP A 70 7.24 1.65 15.28
C ASP A 70 6.32 2.79 15.72
N VAL A 71 5.28 3.10 14.93
CA VAL A 71 4.26 4.09 15.32
C VAL A 71 3.56 3.67 16.61
N VAL A 72 3.16 2.41 16.74
CA VAL A 72 2.54 1.90 17.96
C VAL A 72 3.50 2.04 19.14
N TYR A 73 4.74 1.59 18.98
CA TYR A 73 5.74 1.58 20.04
C TYR A 73 6.13 2.99 20.49
N VAL A 74 6.50 3.88 19.56
CA VAL A 74 7.02 5.22 19.86
C VAL A 74 5.96 6.14 20.44
N ASN A 75 4.71 6.04 19.96
CA ASN A 75 3.61 6.87 20.45
C ASN A 75 2.88 6.23 21.65
N GLU A 76 3.41 5.12 22.19
CA GLU A 76 2.83 4.36 23.30
C GLU A 76 1.34 4.03 23.09
N LEU A 77 0.92 3.74 21.86
CA LEU A 77 -0.48 3.47 21.54
C LEU A 77 -0.91 2.16 22.19
N GLU A 78 -2.07 2.15 22.85
CA GLU A 78 -2.52 1.02 23.69
C GLU A 78 -3.65 0.24 23.05
N ASN A 79 -4.29 0.81 22.02
CA ASN A 79 -5.39 0.16 21.34
C ASN A 79 -5.51 0.57 19.87
N ILE A 80 -6.34 -0.18 19.12
CA ILE A 80 -6.54 0.04 17.70
C ILE A 80 -7.27 1.35 17.38
N ILE A 81 -8.01 1.92 18.34
CA ILE A 81 -8.72 3.20 18.14
C ILE A 81 -7.72 4.35 18.11
N GLU A 82 -6.74 4.35 19.01
CA GLU A 82 -5.64 5.32 19.01
C GLU A 82 -4.80 5.22 17.74
N LEU A 83 -4.48 4.00 17.28
CA LEU A 83 -3.80 3.81 15.99
C LEU A 83 -4.62 4.38 14.81
N ARG A 84 -5.94 4.20 14.83
CA ARG A 84 -6.82 4.81 13.82
C ARG A 84 -6.85 6.34 13.91
N GLN A 85 -6.88 6.89 15.12
CA GLN A 85 -6.84 8.34 15.34
C GLN A 85 -5.50 8.92 14.87
N TYR A 86 -4.39 8.25 15.15
CA TYR A 86 -3.07 8.61 14.65
C TYR A 86 -3.06 8.73 13.13
N PHE A 87 -3.58 7.73 12.40
CA PHE A 87 -3.66 7.81 10.94
C PHE A 87 -4.66 8.86 10.44
N ALA A 88 -5.71 9.17 11.19
CA ALA A 88 -6.70 10.16 10.76
C ALA A 88 -6.17 11.61 10.78
N VAL A 89 -5.16 11.89 11.60
CA VAL A 89 -4.53 13.23 11.73
C VAL A 89 -3.15 13.29 11.10
N CYS A 90 -2.67 12.19 10.52
CA CYS A 90 -1.39 12.12 9.85
C CYS A 90 -1.53 12.63 8.40
N ASP A 91 -1.05 13.84 8.14
CA ASP A 91 -1.06 14.43 6.80
C ASP A 91 0.00 13.80 5.86
N ASP A 92 0.95 13.05 6.43
CA ASP A 92 2.14 12.54 5.74
C ASP A 92 2.13 11.01 5.51
N ILE A 93 0.96 10.38 5.42
CA ILE A 93 0.84 8.91 5.23
C ILE A 93 1.66 8.41 4.03
N GLU A 94 1.61 9.13 2.90
CA GLU A 94 2.36 8.76 1.70
C GLU A 94 3.87 8.81 1.92
N MET A 95 4.37 9.86 2.60
CA MET A 95 5.79 9.99 2.91
C MET A 95 6.25 8.94 3.92
N MET A 96 5.45 8.69 4.96
CA MET A 96 5.80 7.76 6.03
C MET A 96 5.76 6.31 5.53
N PHE A 97 4.67 5.91 4.90
CA PHE A 97 4.40 4.51 4.59
C PHE A 97 4.58 4.16 3.11
N GLY A 98 4.82 5.13 2.22
CA GLY A 98 4.94 4.87 0.78
C GLY A 98 3.62 4.45 0.15
N VAL A 99 2.49 4.77 0.78
CA VAL A 99 1.14 4.45 0.30
C VAL A 99 0.26 5.68 0.32
N SER A 100 -0.49 5.90 -0.76
CA SER A 100 -1.38 7.06 -0.90
C SER A 100 -2.80 6.81 -0.38
N ASP A 101 -3.16 5.56 -0.04
CA ASP A 101 -4.49 5.19 0.44
C ASP A 101 -4.43 4.44 1.78
N ILE A 102 -5.13 4.96 2.80
CA ILE A 102 -5.32 4.34 4.10
C ILE A 102 -5.93 2.93 4.02
N ARG A 103 -6.65 2.59 2.94
CA ARG A 103 -7.15 1.22 2.70
C ARG A 103 -6.01 0.21 2.56
N GLN A 104 -4.84 0.61 2.05
CA GLN A 104 -3.67 -0.25 1.95
C GLN A 104 -3.10 -0.54 3.35
N LEU A 105 -3.01 0.48 4.22
CA LEU A 105 -2.65 0.28 5.63
C LEU A 105 -3.63 -0.66 6.34
N ASN A 106 -4.93 -0.43 6.18
CA ASN A 106 -5.97 -1.29 6.77
C ASN A 106 -5.91 -2.74 6.26
N LYS A 107 -5.41 -2.98 5.05
CA LYS A 107 -5.17 -4.34 4.55
C LYS A 107 -4.02 -5.00 5.31
N ILE A 108 -2.90 -4.29 5.47
CA ILE A 108 -1.71 -4.80 6.19
C ILE A 108 -2.03 -5.06 7.66
N ILE A 109 -2.78 -4.17 8.31
CA ILE A 109 -3.23 -4.33 9.70
C ILE A 109 -4.08 -5.60 9.84
N ARG A 110 -5.02 -5.85 8.92
CA ARG A 110 -5.87 -7.05 8.92
C ARG A 110 -5.09 -8.34 8.68
N GLU A 111 -4.05 -8.29 7.86
CA GLU A 111 -3.17 -9.43 7.60
C GLU A 111 -2.28 -9.75 8.82
N ASN A 112 -2.03 -8.78 9.72
CA ASN A 112 -1.05 -8.87 10.80
C ASN A 112 -1.60 -8.56 12.21
N THR A 113 -2.88 -8.86 12.47
CA THR A 113 -3.55 -8.50 13.73
C THR A 113 -2.88 -9.06 14.98
N GLY A 114 -2.24 -10.23 14.88
CA GLY A 114 -1.59 -10.91 16.01
C GLY A 114 -0.40 -10.12 16.57
N ILE A 115 0.56 -9.75 15.73
CA ILE A 115 1.75 -9.01 16.17
C ILE A 115 1.42 -7.59 16.60
N ILE A 116 0.50 -6.91 15.90
CA ILE A 116 0.05 -5.57 16.27
C ILE A 116 -0.59 -5.59 17.66
N ARG A 117 -1.43 -6.60 17.94
CA ARG A 117 -2.02 -6.78 19.27
C ARG A 117 -0.96 -6.94 20.36
N LEU A 118 0.10 -7.70 20.12
CA LEU A 118 1.18 -7.88 21.11
C LEU A 118 1.87 -6.55 21.46
N TYR A 119 2.06 -5.66 20.49
CA TYR A 119 2.64 -4.33 20.74
C TYR A 119 1.69 -3.44 21.54
N LEU A 120 0.40 -3.40 21.16
CA LEU A 120 -0.62 -2.63 21.88
C LEU A 120 -0.76 -3.12 23.34
N ASP A 121 -0.85 -4.44 23.53
CA ASP A 121 -0.93 -5.06 24.86
C ASP A 121 0.34 -4.77 25.69
N GLY A 122 1.51 -4.73 25.03
CA GLY A 122 2.79 -4.38 25.67
C GLY A 122 2.83 -2.94 26.17
N ASN A 123 2.39 -1.98 25.37
CA ASN A 123 2.29 -0.57 25.77
C ASN A 123 1.32 -0.39 26.95
N TYR A 124 0.12 -0.97 26.85
CA TYR A 124 -0.87 -0.93 27.94
C TYR A 124 -0.30 -1.49 29.26
N GLN A 125 0.40 -2.63 29.21
CA GLN A 125 1.02 -3.22 30.40
C GLN A 125 2.14 -2.34 30.97
N ASN A 126 2.94 -1.69 30.11
CA ASN A 126 4.00 -0.78 30.55
C ASN A 126 3.41 0.46 31.23
N HIS A 127 2.35 1.03 30.67
CA HIS A 127 1.65 2.17 31.30
C HIS A 127 1.06 1.78 32.65
N GLN A 128 0.40 0.62 32.77
CA GLN A 128 -0.12 0.15 34.06
C GLN A 128 1.00 0.03 35.11
N LYS A 129 2.17 -0.50 34.74
CA LYS A 129 3.33 -0.57 35.64
C LYS A 129 3.81 0.81 36.09
N LYS A 130 3.83 1.81 35.21
CA LYS A 130 4.20 3.20 35.57
C LYS A 130 3.23 3.75 36.62
N ILE A 131 1.92 3.54 36.44
CA ILE A 131 0.88 3.93 37.40
C ILE A 131 1.11 3.25 38.75
N ASP A 132 1.35 1.93 38.74
CA ASP A 132 1.54 1.13 39.95
C ASP A 132 2.82 1.53 40.72
N ASN A 133 3.85 1.97 40.01
CA ASN A 133 5.12 2.44 40.57
C ASN A 133 5.09 3.92 41.04
N GLY A 134 4.01 4.66 40.76
CA GLY A 134 3.87 6.06 41.17
C GLY A 134 4.61 7.07 40.29
N ASP A 135 5.09 6.65 39.12
CA ASP A 135 5.71 7.53 38.13
C ASP A 135 4.60 8.22 37.32
N ARG A 136 4.27 9.48 37.67
CA ARG A 136 3.41 10.37 36.89
C ARG A 136 4.19 11.58 36.37
#